data_AF-A0A7Y5UT46-F1
#
_entry.id   AF-A0A7Y5UT46-F1
#
_cell.length_a   1.000
_cell.length_b   1.000
_cell.length_c   1.000
_cell.angle_alpha   90.00
_cell.angle_beta   90.00
_cell.angle_gamma   90.00
#
_symmetry.space_group_name_H-M   'P 1'
#
loop_
_entity.id
_entity.type
_entity.pdbx_description
1 polymer ?
#
loop_
_entity_poly.entity_id
_entity_poly.type
_entity_poly.pdbx_seq_one_letter_code
_entity_poly.pdbx_strand_id
1 'polypeptide(L)'
;MKRTPWSADPSRVGEIPTMISREEQSYLHWLGRTQWRDQGHVVEIGPWLGGSTRCLAEGMLAGKPAARHRLHVFDNFLWREFMEKYAPLGLAPGASFEPNFRRHLAGHEERIVVHRCSLPDEKIPGDAEAEGIRGSEVPDLALFDWNSHEPIEILFVDGAKSWRGMRWLLRRTADALAPGKSLVVAQDLKYWGAYWVPAMLACFLDSLELVHQTERGSTVTFRLVRALSVAQVEALVDDATALPARETLAGLERVAKLLEQAGDKVGAMHVRLSGVQLLLHLGRHKGAAALYEHLQRRWPVRGAK
;
A
#
# COMPACT_ATOMS: atom_id res chain seq x y z
N MET A 1 -17.98 -10.74 -16.20
CA MET A 1 -16.72 -10.07 -15.87
C MET A 1 -15.69 -10.48 -16.91
N LYS A 2 -14.88 -9.54 -17.42
CA LYS A 2 -13.69 -9.93 -18.19
C LYS A 2 -12.76 -10.65 -17.22
N ARG A 3 -12.32 -11.84 -17.62
CA ARG A 3 -11.44 -12.67 -16.78
C ARG A 3 -10.09 -11.97 -16.65
N THR A 4 -9.65 -11.66 -15.43
CA THR A 4 -8.37 -10.98 -15.19
C THR A 4 -7.21 -11.93 -15.49
N PRO A 5 -6.03 -11.43 -15.91
CA PRO A 5 -4.87 -12.28 -16.21
C PRO A 5 -4.42 -13.14 -15.01
N TRP A 6 -4.52 -12.61 -13.79
CA TRP A 6 -4.15 -13.32 -12.56
C TRP A 6 -5.20 -14.33 -12.08
N SER A 7 -6.42 -14.33 -12.62
CA SER A 7 -7.45 -15.32 -12.23
C SER A 7 -7.08 -16.77 -12.58
N ALA A 8 -6.14 -16.96 -13.51
CA ALA A 8 -5.60 -18.27 -13.86
C ALA A 8 -4.36 -18.65 -13.02
N ASP A 9 -3.89 -17.74 -12.15
CA ASP A 9 -2.69 -17.97 -11.35
C ASP A 9 -3.05 -18.75 -10.07
N PRO A 10 -2.51 -19.97 -9.90
CA PRO A 10 -2.89 -20.83 -8.78
C PRO A 10 -2.19 -20.45 -7.47
N SER A 11 -1.36 -19.39 -7.43
CA SER A 11 -0.58 -19.04 -6.24
C SER A 11 -1.46 -18.91 -4.98
N ARG A 12 -0.95 -19.52 -3.91
CA ARG A 12 -1.52 -19.52 -2.57
C ARG A 12 -0.36 -19.43 -1.60
N VAL A 13 -0.46 -18.55 -0.62
CA VAL A 13 0.56 -18.42 0.45
C VAL A 13 0.53 -19.56 1.47
N GLY A 14 -0.21 -20.64 1.17
CA GLY A 14 -0.33 -21.82 2.02
C GLY A 14 -0.80 -21.48 3.42
N GLU A 15 0.00 -21.87 4.41
CA GLU A 15 -0.25 -21.71 5.84
C GLU A 15 0.19 -20.36 6.40
N ILE A 16 0.81 -19.49 5.59
CA ILE A 16 1.29 -18.19 6.06
C ILE A 16 0.07 -17.31 6.38
N PRO A 17 -0.12 -16.88 7.64
CA PRO A 17 -1.20 -15.95 7.95
C PRO A 17 -1.00 -14.65 7.18
N THR A 18 -2.07 -14.15 6.56
CA THR A 18 -2.02 -12.93 5.76
C THR A 18 -3.35 -12.20 5.76
N MET A 19 -3.30 -10.89 5.54
CA MET A 19 -4.47 -10.01 5.42
C MET A 19 -4.82 -9.68 3.95
N ILE A 20 -4.05 -10.17 2.98
CA ILE A 20 -4.39 -10.02 1.55
C ILE A 20 -5.36 -11.10 1.10
N SER A 21 -6.29 -10.70 0.22
CA SER A 21 -7.26 -11.60 -0.38
C SER A 21 -6.60 -12.68 -1.26
N ARG A 22 -7.35 -13.75 -1.56
CA ARG A 22 -6.90 -14.76 -2.54
C ARG A 22 -6.64 -14.17 -3.92
N GLU A 23 -7.38 -13.13 -4.30
CA GLU A 23 -7.14 -12.46 -5.57
C GLU A 23 -5.84 -11.67 -5.54
N GLU A 24 -5.55 -10.96 -4.45
CA GLU A 24 -4.29 -10.23 -4.29
C GLU A 24 -3.09 -11.17 -4.25
N GLN A 25 -3.20 -12.35 -3.64
CA GLN A 25 -2.15 -13.38 -3.70
C GLN A 25 -1.85 -13.79 -5.15
N SER A 26 -2.88 -14.18 -5.90
CA SER A 26 -2.74 -14.52 -7.33
C SER A 26 -2.22 -13.33 -8.15
N TYR A 27 -2.65 -12.11 -7.84
CA TYR A 27 -2.21 -10.89 -8.51
C TYR A 27 -0.72 -10.61 -8.28
N LEU A 28 -0.25 -10.64 -7.04
CA LEU A 28 1.14 -10.36 -6.69
C LEU A 28 2.10 -11.39 -7.27
N HIS A 29 1.72 -12.66 -7.28
CA HIS A 29 2.50 -13.70 -7.98
C HIS A 29 2.54 -13.45 -9.48
N TRP A 30 1.39 -13.21 -10.12
CA TRP A 30 1.32 -12.87 -11.54
C TRP A 30 2.14 -11.61 -11.88
N LEU A 31 2.11 -10.60 -11.01
CA LEU A 31 2.82 -9.34 -11.15
C LEU A 31 4.34 -9.59 -11.18
N GLY A 32 4.86 -10.30 -10.17
CA GLY A 32 6.27 -10.68 -10.10
C GLY A 32 6.69 -11.58 -11.27
N ARG A 33 5.80 -12.46 -11.74
CA ARG A 33 6.10 -13.39 -12.85
C ARG A 33 6.12 -12.74 -14.23
N THR A 34 5.21 -11.80 -14.48
CA THR A 34 4.89 -11.35 -15.84
C THR A 34 5.14 -9.87 -16.09
N GLN A 35 5.06 -9.04 -15.05
CA GLN A 35 5.21 -7.59 -15.18
C GLN A 35 6.59 -7.11 -14.79
N TRP A 36 7.24 -7.79 -13.83
CA TRP A 36 8.63 -7.53 -13.50
C TRP A 36 9.58 -8.05 -14.59
N ARG A 37 10.46 -7.18 -15.08
CA ARG A 37 11.35 -7.40 -16.21
C ARG A 37 12.82 -7.46 -15.83
N ASP A 38 13.14 -7.39 -14.53
CA ASP A 38 14.51 -7.35 -14.01
C ASP A 38 15.26 -6.09 -14.49
N GLN A 39 14.55 -4.97 -14.62
CA GLN A 39 15.09 -3.64 -14.92
C GLN A 39 15.29 -2.79 -13.65
N GLY A 40 14.96 -3.36 -12.49
CA GLY A 40 15.14 -2.78 -11.17
C GLY A 40 14.62 -3.71 -10.08
N HIS A 41 14.82 -3.32 -8.83
CA HIS A 41 14.37 -4.06 -7.66
C HIS A 41 12.85 -4.01 -7.52
N VAL A 42 12.32 -5.04 -6.85
CA VAL A 42 10.99 -4.95 -6.24
C VAL A 42 11.21 -4.49 -4.81
N VAL A 43 10.49 -3.45 -4.38
CA VAL A 43 10.53 -2.91 -3.03
C VAL A 43 9.17 -3.09 -2.40
N GLU A 44 9.10 -3.81 -1.30
CA GLU A 44 7.89 -4.04 -0.51
C GLU A 44 8.02 -3.32 0.84
N ILE A 45 7.01 -2.54 1.17
CA ILE A 45 6.88 -1.86 2.46
C ILE A 45 5.74 -2.53 3.23
N GLY A 46 6.02 -3.08 4.40
CA GLY A 46 5.02 -3.73 5.27
C GLY A 46 4.64 -5.15 4.88
N PRO A 47 5.56 -6.13 4.90
CA PRO A 47 5.29 -7.55 4.58
C PRO A 47 4.45 -8.32 5.62
N TRP A 48 4.37 -7.83 6.87
CA TRP A 48 3.91 -8.59 8.03
C TRP A 48 4.54 -10.01 8.08
N LEU A 49 3.72 -11.07 8.16
CA LEU A 49 4.20 -12.46 8.22
C LEU A 49 4.64 -13.05 6.86
N GLY A 50 4.65 -12.25 5.79
CA GLY A 50 5.31 -12.57 4.52
C GLY A 50 4.40 -13.17 3.45
N GLY A 51 3.07 -13.05 3.57
CA GLY A 51 2.14 -13.57 2.57
C GLY A 51 2.34 -12.91 1.19
N SER A 52 2.32 -11.58 1.14
CA SER A 52 2.60 -10.83 -0.10
C SER A 52 4.03 -11.05 -0.59
N THR A 53 5.00 -11.06 0.33
CA THR A 53 6.41 -11.34 0.04
C THR A 53 6.60 -12.68 -0.66
N ARG A 54 5.92 -13.74 -0.17
CA ARG A 54 5.97 -15.08 -0.75
C ARG A 54 5.43 -15.07 -2.19
N CYS A 55 4.27 -14.46 -2.41
CA CYS A 55 3.69 -14.35 -3.75
C CYS A 55 4.64 -13.63 -4.72
N LEU A 56 5.19 -12.48 -4.33
CA LEU A 56 6.13 -11.72 -5.15
C LEU A 56 7.40 -12.53 -5.44
N ALA A 57 8.03 -13.11 -4.42
CA ALA A 57 9.26 -13.87 -4.56
C ALA A 57 9.10 -15.11 -5.46
N GLU A 58 8.04 -15.90 -5.24
CA GLU A 58 7.74 -17.06 -6.09
C GLU A 58 7.43 -16.65 -7.53
N GLY A 59 6.67 -15.57 -7.71
CA GLY A 59 6.37 -15.02 -9.03
C GLY A 59 7.64 -14.61 -9.77
N MET A 60 8.52 -13.84 -9.11
CA MET A 60 9.81 -13.43 -9.65
C MET A 60 10.69 -14.64 -10.02
N LEU A 61 10.78 -15.65 -9.16
CA LEU A 61 11.55 -16.87 -9.44
C LEU A 61 10.97 -17.66 -10.61
N ALA A 62 9.65 -17.78 -10.71
CA ALA A 62 8.98 -18.48 -11.81
C ALA A 62 9.16 -17.75 -13.14
N GLY A 63 9.20 -16.41 -13.15
CA GLY A 63 9.40 -15.61 -14.35
C GLY A 63 10.86 -15.49 -14.77
N LYS A 64 11.77 -15.32 -13.79
CA LYS A 64 13.19 -15.03 -14.00
C LYS A 64 14.07 -15.65 -12.89
N PRO A 65 14.33 -16.97 -12.92
CA PRO A 65 15.07 -17.64 -11.86
C PRO A 65 16.50 -17.10 -11.66
N ALA A 66 17.15 -16.67 -12.75
CA ALA A 66 18.52 -16.13 -12.74
C ALA A 66 18.59 -14.58 -12.78
N ALA A 67 17.53 -13.89 -12.34
CA ALA A 67 17.50 -12.43 -12.35
C ALA A 67 18.50 -11.78 -11.37
N ARG A 68 19.03 -10.62 -11.76
CA ARG A 68 19.98 -9.83 -10.97
C ARG A 68 19.32 -9.13 -9.79
N HIS A 69 18.20 -8.47 -10.00
CA HIS A 69 17.58 -7.64 -8.97
C HIS A 69 16.75 -8.49 -7.99
N ARG A 70 16.64 -8.00 -6.76
CA ARG A 70 16.06 -8.72 -5.61
C ARG A 70 14.77 -8.06 -5.13
N LEU A 71 14.04 -8.78 -4.29
CA LEU A 71 12.91 -8.26 -3.52
C LEU A 71 13.43 -7.68 -2.20
N HIS A 72 13.40 -6.36 -2.04
CA HIS A 72 13.77 -5.68 -0.81
C HIS A 72 12.51 -5.45 0.02
N VAL A 73 12.52 -5.93 1.25
CA VAL A 73 11.36 -5.94 2.14
C VAL A 73 11.69 -5.11 3.38
N PHE A 74 10.84 -4.14 3.69
CA PHE A 74 11.04 -3.20 4.79
C PHE A 74 9.89 -3.27 5.80
N ASP A 75 10.22 -3.50 7.07
CA ASP A 75 9.28 -3.48 8.20
C ASP A 75 10.01 -3.11 9.50
N ASN A 76 9.29 -2.70 10.54
CA ASN A 76 9.87 -2.56 11.88
C ASN A 76 9.87 -3.89 12.66
N PHE A 77 9.12 -4.88 12.15
CA PHE A 77 8.91 -6.22 12.68
C PHE A 77 8.34 -6.24 14.10
N LEU A 78 7.61 -5.21 14.52
CA LEU A 78 7.03 -5.14 15.86
C LEU A 78 5.60 -5.67 15.88
N TRP A 79 5.36 -6.60 16.79
CA TRP A 79 4.03 -7.14 17.03
C TRP A 79 3.13 -6.09 17.67
N ARG A 80 1.88 -6.01 17.19
CA ARG A 80 0.86 -5.10 17.70
C ARG A 80 -0.36 -5.91 18.12
N GLU A 81 -1.08 -5.44 19.12
CA GLU A 81 -2.19 -6.18 19.74
C GLU A 81 -3.23 -6.67 18.70
N PHE A 82 -3.58 -5.83 17.73
CA PHE A 82 -4.56 -6.20 16.70
C PHE A 82 -4.10 -7.37 15.83
N MET A 83 -2.79 -7.63 15.70
CA MET A 83 -2.25 -8.72 14.87
C MET A 83 -2.60 -10.09 15.44
N GLU A 84 -2.77 -10.21 16.76
CA GLU A 84 -3.12 -11.47 17.43
C GLU A 84 -4.47 -12.03 16.95
N LYS A 85 -5.40 -11.13 16.59
CA LYS A 85 -6.70 -11.49 16.01
C LYS A 85 -6.56 -12.22 14.66
N TYR A 86 -5.50 -11.93 13.91
CA TYR A 86 -5.28 -12.46 12.56
C TYR A 86 -4.29 -13.62 12.54
N ALA A 87 -3.37 -13.68 13.51
CA ALA A 87 -2.46 -14.80 13.69
C ALA A 87 -2.14 -14.95 15.19
N PRO A 88 -2.69 -15.97 15.87
CA PRO A 88 -2.53 -16.14 17.31
C PRO A 88 -1.15 -16.72 17.65
N LEU A 89 -0.12 -15.88 17.56
CA LEU A 89 1.27 -16.28 17.77
C LEU A 89 1.68 -16.23 19.25
N GLY A 90 0.85 -15.65 20.13
CA GLY A 90 1.16 -15.48 21.55
C GLY A 90 2.30 -14.48 21.80
N LEU A 91 2.55 -13.57 20.86
CA LEU A 91 3.57 -12.54 21.00
C LEU A 91 3.02 -11.35 21.79
N ALA A 92 3.80 -10.82 22.73
CA ALA A 92 3.45 -9.58 23.42
C ALA A 92 3.58 -8.37 22.46
N PRO A 93 2.76 -7.31 22.62
CA PRO A 93 2.97 -6.06 21.90
C PRO A 93 4.42 -5.54 22.04
N GLY A 94 5.03 -5.14 20.93
CA GLY A 94 6.44 -4.73 20.85
C GLY A 94 7.45 -5.86 20.68
N ALA A 95 7.05 -7.13 20.81
CA ALA A 95 7.94 -8.26 20.50
C ALA A 95 8.25 -8.31 19.00
N SER A 96 9.43 -8.82 18.63
CA SER A 96 9.77 -9.00 17.21
C SER A 96 9.07 -10.21 16.60
N PHE A 97 8.37 -10.01 15.48
CA PHE A 97 7.85 -11.12 14.65
C PHE A 97 8.77 -11.47 13.47
N GLU A 98 9.94 -10.83 13.34
CA GLU A 98 10.91 -11.11 12.27
C GLU A 98 11.30 -12.60 12.16
N PRO A 99 11.52 -13.35 13.27
CA PRO A 99 11.81 -14.78 13.19
C PRO A 99 10.68 -15.57 12.50
N ASN A 100 9.43 -15.21 12.76
CA ASN A 100 8.26 -15.87 12.20
C ASN A 100 8.15 -15.58 10.69
N PHE A 101 8.35 -14.32 10.31
CA PHE A 101 8.45 -13.90 8.91
C PHE A 101 9.56 -14.67 8.16
N ARG A 102 10.78 -14.72 8.71
CA ARG A 102 11.91 -15.43 8.10
C ARG A 102 11.63 -16.93 7.94
N ARG A 103 11.03 -17.56 8.97
CA ARG A 103 10.64 -18.98 8.91
C ARG A 103 9.66 -19.26 7.78
N HIS A 104 8.68 -18.38 7.55
CA HIS A 104 7.72 -18.53 6.46
C HIS A 104 8.35 -18.40 5.07
N LEU A 105 9.48 -17.69 4.98
CA LEU A 105 10.18 -17.42 3.72
C LEU A 105 11.43 -18.27 3.53
N ALA A 106 11.62 -19.29 4.37
CA ALA A 106 12.71 -20.24 4.22
C ALA A 106 12.76 -20.79 2.78
N GLY A 107 13.96 -20.83 2.20
CA GLY A 107 14.22 -21.24 0.82
C GLY A 107 14.14 -20.12 -0.22
N HIS A 108 13.92 -18.87 0.18
CA HIS A 108 13.88 -17.70 -0.73
C HIS A 108 14.95 -16.64 -0.37
N GLU A 109 15.92 -16.98 0.48
CA GLU A 109 16.91 -16.07 1.05
C GLU A 109 17.75 -15.37 -0.03
N GLU A 110 18.08 -16.07 -1.11
CA GLU A 110 18.82 -15.48 -2.22
C GLU A 110 18.01 -14.42 -2.97
N ARG A 111 16.68 -14.54 -3.01
CA ARG A 111 15.81 -13.59 -3.72
C ARG A 111 15.40 -12.40 -2.86
N ILE A 112 15.42 -12.53 -1.54
CA ILE A 112 14.84 -11.57 -0.60
C ILE A 112 15.92 -10.87 0.24
N VAL A 113 15.88 -9.54 0.29
CA VAL A 113 16.69 -8.71 1.19
C VAL A 113 15.77 -8.12 2.25
N VAL A 114 16.00 -8.45 3.50
CA VAL A 114 15.14 -8.00 4.62
C VAL A 114 15.81 -6.83 5.33
N HIS A 115 15.07 -5.74 5.50
CA HIS A 115 15.50 -4.51 6.13
C HIS A 115 14.60 -4.21 7.32
N ARG A 116 15.20 -4.01 8.49
CA ARG A 116 14.48 -3.56 9.67
C ARG A 116 14.57 -2.04 9.77
N CYS A 117 13.45 -1.35 9.57
CA CYS A 117 13.35 0.11 9.64
C CYS A 117 11.92 0.55 9.94
N SER A 118 11.74 1.80 10.38
CA SER A 118 10.42 2.42 10.53
C SER A 118 10.12 3.39 9.39
N LEU A 119 8.84 3.63 9.12
CA LEU A 119 8.41 4.88 8.50
C LEU A 119 8.08 5.90 9.60
N PRO A 120 8.25 7.21 9.34
CA PRO A 120 7.76 8.22 10.26
C PRO A 120 6.23 8.16 10.30
N ASP A 121 5.67 8.69 11.37
CA ASP A 121 4.23 8.74 11.60
C ASP A 121 3.84 10.11 12.17
N GLU A 122 2.53 10.38 12.22
CA GLU A 122 1.97 11.59 12.81
C GLU A 122 0.84 11.27 13.80
N LYS A 123 0.79 12.05 14.89
CA LYS A 123 -0.26 11.91 15.90
C LYS A 123 -1.46 12.76 15.51
N ILE A 124 -2.60 12.12 15.29
CA ILE A 124 -3.86 12.78 14.99
C ILE A 124 -4.74 12.77 16.24
N PRO A 125 -5.14 13.93 16.79
CA PRO A 125 -5.99 13.98 17.98
C PRO A 125 -7.31 13.23 17.79
N GLY A 126 -7.63 12.33 18.71
CA GLY A 126 -8.87 11.55 18.68
C GLY A 126 -8.84 10.32 17.76
N ASP A 127 -7.70 10.03 17.13
CA ASP A 127 -7.55 8.83 16.32
C ASP A 127 -7.12 7.63 17.17
N ALA A 128 -8.10 6.78 17.50
CA ALA A 128 -7.89 5.59 18.33
C ALA A 128 -6.98 4.52 17.68
N GLU A 129 -6.76 4.58 16.36
CA GLU A 129 -5.90 3.64 15.65
C GLU A 129 -4.42 4.07 15.67
N ALA A 130 -4.13 5.30 16.07
CA ALA A 130 -2.77 5.84 16.08
C ALA A 130 -1.84 5.02 16.97
N GLU A 131 -2.28 4.70 18.19
CA GLU A 131 -1.42 3.98 19.15
C GLU A 131 -1.40 2.47 18.87
N GLY A 132 -2.56 1.87 18.56
CA GLY A 132 -2.68 0.42 18.39
C GLY A 132 -2.18 -0.12 17.04
N ILE A 133 -2.26 0.69 15.98
CA ILE A 133 -1.91 0.26 14.60
C ILE A 133 -0.69 1.00 14.08
N ARG A 134 -0.41 2.23 14.51
CA ARG A 134 0.61 3.08 13.86
C ARG A 134 1.81 3.43 14.73
N GLY A 135 1.67 3.39 16.05
CA GLY A 135 2.74 3.32 17.06
C GLY A 135 4.02 4.04 16.64
N SER A 136 3.94 5.37 16.57
CA SER A 136 5.00 6.28 16.16
C SER A 136 6.22 6.16 17.08
N GLU A 137 7.39 6.00 16.46
CA GLU A 137 8.73 5.95 17.07
C GLU A 137 9.03 4.66 17.85
N VAL A 138 9.74 3.77 17.18
CA VAL A 138 10.52 2.72 17.84
C VAL A 138 11.87 3.34 18.15
N PRO A 139 12.20 3.58 19.44
CA PRO A 139 13.53 4.08 19.81
C PRO A 139 14.60 3.20 19.16
N ASP A 140 15.64 3.85 18.63
CA ASP A 140 16.80 3.19 18.01
C ASP A 140 16.56 2.47 16.67
N LEU A 141 15.39 2.62 16.05
CA LEU A 141 15.17 2.10 14.70
C LEU A 141 15.31 3.19 13.62
N ALA A 142 16.19 2.94 12.65
CA ALA A 142 16.40 3.86 11.53
C ALA A 142 15.10 4.06 10.72
N LEU A 143 14.92 5.28 10.20
CA LEU A 143 13.87 5.53 9.22
C LEU A 143 14.23 4.88 7.88
N PHE A 144 13.21 4.43 7.16
CA PHE A 144 13.33 3.92 5.80
C PHE A 144 14.12 4.89 4.93
N ASP A 145 15.09 4.38 4.19
CA ASP A 145 15.84 5.13 3.18
C ASP A 145 16.25 4.20 2.05
N TRP A 146 15.89 4.54 0.82
CA TRP A 146 16.33 3.79 -0.36
C TRP A 146 17.68 4.34 -0.84
N ASN A 147 18.75 3.90 -0.18
CA ASN A 147 20.11 4.40 -0.40
C ASN A 147 20.93 3.57 -1.42
N SER A 148 20.32 2.59 -2.10
CA SER A 148 21.05 1.75 -3.06
C SER A 148 21.42 2.50 -4.34
N HIS A 149 20.72 3.60 -4.64
CA HIS A 149 20.74 4.30 -5.94
C HIS A 149 20.37 3.41 -7.14
N GLU A 150 19.95 2.16 -6.91
CA GLU A 150 19.50 1.25 -7.96
C GLU A 150 18.01 1.49 -8.27
N PRO A 151 17.57 1.26 -9.52
CA PRO A 151 16.20 1.51 -9.94
C PRO A 151 15.21 0.60 -9.21
N ILE A 152 14.02 1.15 -8.92
CA ILE A 152 12.87 0.39 -8.41
C ILE A 152 11.91 0.15 -9.58
N GLU A 153 11.71 -1.11 -9.95
CA GLU A 153 10.75 -1.48 -11.00
C GLU A 153 9.34 -1.66 -10.44
N ILE A 154 9.20 -2.16 -9.22
CA ILE A 154 7.90 -2.30 -8.55
C ILE A 154 8.06 -1.81 -7.12
N LEU A 155 7.29 -0.78 -6.75
CA LEU A 155 7.12 -0.32 -5.39
C LEU A 155 5.77 -0.80 -4.87
N PHE A 156 5.77 -1.79 -3.98
CA PHE A 156 4.58 -2.30 -3.31
C PHE A 156 4.43 -1.69 -1.92
N VAL A 157 3.35 -0.93 -1.74
CA VAL A 157 3.08 -0.14 -0.54
C VAL A 157 1.92 -0.76 0.23
N ASP A 158 2.22 -1.38 1.37
CA ASP A 158 1.25 -1.88 2.36
C ASP A 158 1.50 -1.20 3.72
N GLY A 159 2.74 -1.08 4.16
CA GLY A 159 3.11 -0.58 5.49
C GLY A 159 3.07 0.94 5.70
N ALA A 160 2.76 1.74 4.67
CA ALA A 160 2.64 3.20 4.81
C ALA A 160 1.28 3.57 5.43
N LYS A 161 1.20 3.48 6.75
CA LYS A 161 -0.05 3.65 7.49
C LYS A 161 -0.33 5.10 7.90
N SER A 162 0.30 6.12 7.32
CA SER A 162 0.00 7.52 7.61
C SER A 162 0.40 8.48 6.49
N TRP A 163 -0.04 9.74 6.57
CA TRP A 163 0.29 10.76 5.58
C TRP A 163 1.79 11.07 5.57
N ARG A 164 2.40 11.28 6.74
CA ARG A 164 3.84 11.53 6.86
C ARG A 164 4.64 10.31 6.42
N GLY A 165 4.20 9.10 6.78
CA GLY A 165 4.82 7.85 6.32
C GLY A 165 4.78 7.69 4.80
N MET A 166 3.63 7.92 4.18
CA MET A 166 3.47 7.85 2.73
C MET A 166 4.28 8.94 2.01
N ARG A 167 4.28 10.18 2.54
CA ARG A 167 5.08 11.29 2.00
C ARG A 167 6.57 10.98 2.06
N TRP A 168 7.04 10.46 3.21
CA TRP A 168 8.41 10.04 3.39
C TRP A 168 8.81 8.95 2.41
N LEU A 169 8.00 7.90 2.27
CA LEU A 169 8.24 6.81 1.32
C LEU A 169 8.40 7.32 -0.11
N LEU A 170 7.47 8.16 -0.58
CA LEU A 170 7.54 8.73 -1.94
C LEU A 170 8.78 9.62 -2.10
N ARG A 171 9.10 10.45 -1.11
CA ARG A 171 10.31 11.27 -1.12
C ARG A 171 11.57 10.41 -1.28
N ARG A 172 11.67 9.32 -0.53
CA ARG A 172 12.84 8.43 -0.51
C ARG A 172 12.95 7.52 -1.72
N THR A 173 11.89 7.37 -2.50
CA THR A 173 11.88 6.48 -3.68
C THR A 173 11.76 7.22 -5.02
N ALA A 174 11.38 8.50 -5.02
CA ALA A 174 11.09 9.27 -6.22
C ALA A 174 12.16 9.15 -7.31
N ASP A 175 13.44 9.35 -6.96
CA ASP A 175 14.55 9.32 -7.92
C ASP A 175 14.85 7.93 -8.48
N ALA A 176 14.46 6.87 -7.75
CA ALA A 176 14.64 5.49 -8.18
C ALA A 176 13.46 4.97 -9.02
N LEU A 177 12.35 5.70 -9.09
CA LEU A 177 11.19 5.35 -9.90
C LEU A 177 11.32 5.99 -11.30
N ALA A 178 11.38 5.13 -12.32
CA ALA A 178 11.58 5.52 -13.71
C ALA A 178 10.27 5.50 -14.51
N PRO A 179 9.89 6.62 -15.18
CA PRO A 179 8.74 6.67 -16.06
C PRO A 179 8.77 5.58 -17.15
N GLY A 180 7.60 5.02 -17.45
CA GLY A 180 7.40 3.91 -18.38
C GLY A 180 7.84 2.54 -17.83
N LYS A 181 8.70 2.50 -16.81
CA LYS A 181 9.26 1.27 -16.24
C LYS A 181 8.60 0.92 -14.91
N SER A 182 8.57 1.85 -13.98
CA SER A 182 8.18 1.59 -12.60
C SER A 182 6.67 1.47 -12.42
N LEU A 183 6.27 0.52 -11.58
CA LEU A 183 4.92 0.35 -11.07
C LEU A 183 4.86 0.77 -9.60
N VAL A 184 3.84 1.57 -9.26
CA VAL A 184 3.46 1.86 -7.89
C VAL A 184 2.21 1.06 -7.57
N VAL A 185 2.38 0.04 -6.73
CA VAL A 185 1.32 -0.86 -6.29
C VAL A 185 0.90 -0.42 -4.90
N ALA A 186 -0.29 0.16 -4.78
CA ALA A 186 -0.82 0.65 -3.53
C ALA A 186 -1.87 -0.34 -3.00
N GLN A 187 -1.50 -1.08 -1.97
CA GLN A 187 -2.48 -1.77 -1.14
C GLN A 187 -3.25 -0.72 -0.32
N ASP A 188 -4.44 -1.07 0.17
CA ASP A 188 -5.28 -0.19 0.98
C ASP A 188 -5.74 1.10 0.28
N LEU A 189 -5.51 1.26 -1.03
CA LEU A 189 -6.05 2.39 -1.78
C LEU A 189 -7.58 2.44 -1.67
N LYS A 190 -8.23 1.27 -1.71
CA LYS A 190 -9.68 1.12 -1.54
C LYS A 190 -10.10 0.79 -0.11
N TYR A 191 -9.20 0.89 0.86
CA TYR A 191 -9.54 0.78 2.27
C TYR A 191 -9.86 2.16 2.82
N TRP A 192 -11.11 2.35 3.24
CA TRP A 192 -11.62 3.69 3.59
C TRP A 192 -10.88 4.32 4.78
N GLY A 193 -10.35 3.50 5.71
CA GLY A 193 -9.58 3.97 6.87
C GLY A 193 -8.21 4.57 6.50
N ALA A 194 -7.63 4.19 5.36
CA ALA A 194 -6.30 4.64 4.93
C ALA A 194 -6.38 5.78 3.91
N TYR A 195 -7.18 6.83 4.18
CA TYR A 195 -7.42 7.91 3.22
C TYR A 195 -6.15 8.59 2.68
N TRP A 196 -5.06 8.57 3.44
CA TRP A 196 -3.77 9.13 3.01
C TRP A 196 -3.20 8.42 1.77
N VAL A 197 -3.49 7.13 1.55
CA VAL A 197 -3.01 6.40 0.37
C VAL A 197 -3.64 6.96 -0.93
N PRO A 198 -4.98 6.95 -1.12
CA PRO A 198 -5.59 7.55 -2.30
C PRO A 198 -5.40 9.08 -2.34
N ALA A 199 -5.39 9.78 -1.20
CA ALA A 199 -5.18 11.22 -1.18
C ALA A 199 -3.77 11.63 -1.63
N MET A 200 -2.73 10.91 -1.20
CA MET A 200 -1.35 11.17 -1.62
C MET A 200 -1.17 10.91 -3.12
N LEU A 201 -1.67 9.76 -3.61
CA LEU A 201 -1.59 9.44 -5.04
C LEU A 201 -2.42 10.41 -5.89
N ALA A 202 -3.50 10.99 -5.34
CA ALA A 202 -4.28 12.03 -6.02
C ALA A 202 -3.45 13.27 -6.37
N CYS A 203 -2.42 13.59 -5.58
CA CYS A 203 -1.48 14.69 -5.86
C CYS A 203 -0.62 14.45 -7.11
N PHE A 204 -0.51 13.20 -7.57
CA PHE A 204 0.38 12.78 -8.65
C PHE A 204 -0.34 12.09 -9.81
N LEU A 205 -1.67 12.21 -9.92
CA LEU A 205 -2.43 11.52 -10.99
C LEU A 205 -1.98 11.90 -12.41
N ASP A 206 -1.46 13.12 -12.62
CA ASP A 206 -0.91 13.51 -13.93
C ASP A 206 0.40 12.78 -14.28
N SER A 207 1.01 12.11 -13.30
CA SER A 207 2.21 11.29 -13.44
C SER A 207 1.91 9.79 -13.39
N LEU A 208 0.66 9.39 -13.17
CA LEU A 208 0.26 8.00 -12.91
C LEU A 208 -0.81 7.53 -13.89
N GLU A 209 -0.60 6.35 -14.47
CA GLU A 209 -1.57 5.65 -15.30
C GLU A 209 -2.10 4.42 -14.55
N LEU A 210 -3.40 4.32 -14.32
CA LEU A 210 -4.01 3.12 -13.74
C LEU A 210 -3.86 1.94 -14.71
N VAL A 211 -3.17 0.88 -14.28
CA VAL A 211 -2.96 -0.31 -15.13
C VAL A 211 -3.71 -1.54 -14.63
N HIS A 212 -3.78 -1.76 -13.31
CA HIS A 212 -4.46 -2.91 -12.72
C HIS A 212 -5.20 -2.54 -11.43
N GLN A 213 -6.24 -3.29 -11.13
CA GLN A 213 -6.96 -3.26 -9.86
C GLN A 213 -7.49 -4.66 -9.56
N THR A 214 -7.42 -5.09 -8.30
CA THR A 214 -8.07 -6.33 -7.87
C THR A 214 -9.55 -6.06 -7.60
N GLU A 215 -10.46 -6.97 -7.93
CA GLU A 215 -11.90 -6.75 -7.66
C GLU A 215 -12.22 -7.00 -6.18
N ARG A 216 -11.68 -8.07 -5.61
CA ARG A 216 -11.92 -8.59 -4.26
C ARG A 216 -10.74 -8.29 -3.32
N GLY A 217 -10.24 -7.07 -3.36
CA GLY A 217 -9.14 -6.58 -2.52
C GLY A 217 -9.09 -5.06 -2.49
N SER A 218 -8.08 -4.50 -1.83
CA SER A 218 -7.86 -3.04 -1.75
C SER A 218 -6.73 -2.55 -2.67
N THR A 219 -6.02 -3.48 -3.33
CA THR A 219 -4.85 -3.22 -4.17
C THR A 219 -5.18 -2.61 -5.53
N VAL A 220 -4.47 -1.53 -5.86
CA VAL A 220 -4.52 -0.85 -7.16
C VAL A 220 -3.09 -0.56 -7.62
N THR A 221 -2.82 -0.67 -8.91
CA THR A 221 -1.48 -0.47 -9.48
C THR A 221 -1.48 0.58 -10.56
N PHE A 222 -0.52 1.49 -10.43
CA PHE A 222 -0.25 2.55 -11.38
C PHE A 222 1.09 2.35 -12.05
N ARG A 223 1.17 2.63 -13.35
CA ARG A 223 2.42 2.86 -14.05
C ARG A 223 2.82 4.31 -13.90
N LEU A 224 4.06 4.55 -13.52
CA LEU A 224 4.61 5.90 -13.54
C LEU A 224 4.82 6.31 -15.00
N VAL A 225 4.21 7.40 -15.45
CA VAL A 225 4.32 7.91 -16.84
C VAL A 225 5.06 9.24 -16.94
N ARG A 226 5.21 9.95 -15.82
CA ARG A 226 6.08 11.13 -15.66
C ARG A 226 6.83 11.03 -14.35
N ALA A 227 8.05 11.56 -14.29
CA ALA A 227 8.87 11.43 -13.08
C ALA A 227 8.20 12.11 -11.89
N LEU A 228 8.32 11.51 -10.70
CA LEU A 228 7.97 12.20 -9.47
C LEU A 228 9.14 13.13 -9.11
N SER A 229 8.86 14.40 -8.83
CA SER A 229 9.89 15.29 -8.32
C SER A 229 9.92 15.24 -6.79
N VAL A 230 11.10 15.05 -6.21
CA VAL A 230 11.31 15.20 -4.75
C VAL A 230 10.78 16.55 -4.27
N ALA A 231 11.00 17.63 -5.02
CA ALA A 231 10.50 18.96 -4.68
C ALA A 231 8.97 19.04 -4.67
N GLN A 232 8.28 18.31 -5.57
CA GLN A 232 6.81 18.23 -5.56
C GLN A 232 6.30 17.49 -4.31
N VAL A 233 6.97 16.41 -3.91
CA VAL A 233 6.64 15.67 -2.67
C VAL A 233 6.92 16.56 -1.44
N GLU A 234 8.03 17.28 -1.44
CA GLU A 234 8.42 18.19 -0.36
C GLU A 234 7.45 19.37 -0.19
N ALA A 235 6.87 19.87 -1.28
CA ALA A 235 5.90 20.95 -1.25
C ALA A 235 4.55 20.55 -0.61
N LEU A 236 4.28 19.25 -0.47
CA LEU A 236 3.10 18.77 0.26
C LEU A 236 3.27 19.03 1.76
N VAL A 237 2.15 19.33 2.43
CA VAL A 237 2.10 19.45 3.89
C VAL A 237 2.66 18.18 4.54
N ASP A 238 3.36 18.33 5.66
CA ASP A 238 3.99 17.20 6.36
C ASP A 238 3.16 16.68 7.54
N ASP A 239 1.88 17.07 7.60
CA ASP A 239 0.96 16.71 8.68
C ASP A 239 -0.46 16.57 8.14
N ALA A 240 -1.09 15.44 8.44
CA ALA A 240 -2.45 15.15 8.01
C ALA A 240 -3.49 16.15 8.54
N THR A 241 -3.27 16.71 9.73
CA THR A 241 -4.18 17.67 10.36
C THR A 241 -4.16 19.05 9.67
N ALA A 242 -3.12 19.32 8.87
CA ALA A 242 -2.96 20.54 8.08
C ALA A 242 -3.46 20.38 6.62
N LEU A 243 -4.05 19.24 6.25
CA LEU A 243 -4.49 19.00 4.89
C LEU A 243 -5.60 19.98 4.45
N PRO A 244 -5.49 20.56 3.24
CA PRO A 244 -6.53 21.42 2.70
C PRO A 244 -7.76 20.59 2.30
N ALA A 245 -8.77 20.56 3.18
CA ALA A 245 -9.91 19.63 3.09
C ALA A 245 -10.59 19.60 1.71
N ARG A 246 -10.81 20.76 1.10
CA ARG A 246 -11.54 20.87 -0.18
C ARG A 246 -10.74 20.23 -1.32
N GLU A 247 -9.46 20.56 -1.39
CA GLU A 247 -8.52 20.07 -2.40
C GLU A 247 -8.29 18.57 -2.23
N THR A 248 -8.13 18.10 -0.99
CA THR A 248 -7.95 16.68 -0.69
C THR A 248 -9.20 15.87 -1.05
N LEU A 249 -10.41 16.35 -0.72
CA LEU A 249 -11.67 15.71 -1.11
C LEU A 249 -11.85 15.69 -2.64
N ALA A 250 -11.48 16.76 -3.33
CA ALA A 250 -11.49 16.79 -4.79
C ALA A 250 -10.49 15.79 -5.39
N GLY A 251 -9.33 15.60 -4.75
CA GLY A 251 -8.36 14.56 -5.07
C GLY A 251 -8.94 13.16 -4.96
N LEU A 252 -9.57 12.84 -3.82
CA LEU A 252 -10.25 11.57 -3.60
C LEU A 252 -11.34 11.31 -4.65
N GLU A 253 -12.13 12.32 -5.01
CA GLU A 253 -13.16 12.18 -6.06
C GLU A 253 -12.54 11.88 -7.44
N ARG A 254 -11.37 12.44 -7.77
CA ARG A 254 -10.66 12.10 -9.02
C ARG A 254 -10.22 10.64 -9.04
N VAL A 255 -9.68 10.13 -7.92
CA VAL A 255 -9.32 8.71 -7.79
C VAL A 255 -10.56 7.82 -7.89
N ALA A 256 -11.66 8.18 -7.22
CA ALA A 256 -12.91 7.43 -7.29
C ALA A 256 -13.46 7.37 -8.73
N LYS A 257 -13.46 8.49 -9.47
CA LYS A 257 -13.88 8.52 -10.87
C LYS A 257 -13.00 7.65 -11.76
N LEU A 258 -11.70 7.61 -11.52
CA LEU A 258 -10.76 6.77 -12.25
C LEU A 258 -11.09 5.27 -12.06
N LEU A 259 -11.38 4.85 -10.82
CA LEU A 259 -11.81 3.48 -10.52
C LEU A 259 -13.17 3.16 -11.17
N GLU A 260 -14.13 4.09 -11.12
CA GLU A 260 -15.43 3.96 -11.78
C GLU A 260 -15.31 3.77 -13.30
N GLN A 261 -14.45 4.55 -13.94
CA GLN A 261 -14.15 4.45 -15.38
C GLN A 261 -13.49 3.10 -15.72
N ALA A 262 -12.67 2.58 -14.82
CA ALA A 262 -12.09 1.23 -14.92
C ALA A 262 -13.08 0.11 -14.54
N GLY A 263 -14.32 0.45 -14.17
CA GLY A 263 -15.38 -0.51 -13.86
C GLY A 263 -15.49 -0.92 -12.38
N ASP A 264 -14.65 -0.39 -11.48
CA ASP A 264 -14.69 -0.68 -10.04
C ASP A 264 -15.52 0.37 -9.27
N LYS A 265 -16.84 0.27 -9.41
CA LYS A 265 -17.78 1.18 -8.73
C LYS A 265 -17.79 1.02 -7.21
N VAL A 266 -17.51 -0.17 -6.70
CA VAL A 266 -17.49 -0.43 -5.25
C VAL A 266 -16.22 0.16 -4.65
N GLY A 267 -15.07 -0.07 -5.28
CA GLY A 267 -13.81 0.57 -4.92
C GLY A 267 -13.89 2.10 -4.94
N ALA A 268 -14.52 2.67 -5.96
CA ALA A 268 -14.80 4.10 -6.01
C ALA A 268 -15.65 4.59 -4.83
N MET A 269 -16.64 3.81 -4.38
CA MET A 269 -17.42 4.15 -3.18
C MET A 269 -16.55 4.12 -1.92
N HIS A 270 -15.67 3.12 -1.77
CA HIS A 270 -14.75 3.07 -0.64
C HIS A 270 -13.79 4.27 -0.60
N VAL A 271 -13.24 4.67 -1.76
CA VAL A 271 -12.38 5.87 -1.84
C VAL A 271 -13.15 7.14 -1.46
N ARG A 272 -14.44 7.25 -1.80
CA ARG A 272 -15.27 8.38 -1.33
C ARG A 272 -15.52 8.35 0.18
N LEU A 273 -15.71 7.16 0.75
CA LEU A 273 -15.83 6.97 2.20
C LEU A 273 -14.57 7.40 2.95
N SER A 274 -13.38 7.30 2.34
CA SER A 274 -12.14 7.86 2.90
C SER A 274 -12.24 9.35 3.23
N GLY A 275 -13.08 10.11 2.52
CA GLY A 275 -13.34 11.52 2.82
C GLY A 275 -13.99 11.75 4.19
N VAL A 276 -14.73 10.77 4.72
CA VAL A 276 -15.31 10.83 6.06
C VAL A 276 -14.20 10.78 7.11
N GLN A 277 -13.29 9.81 7.02
CA GLN A 277 -12.14 9.68 7.92
C GLN A 277 -11.27 10.94 7.89
N LEU A 278 -10.95 11.44 6.69
CA LEU A 278 -10.24 12.71 6.51
C LEU A 278 -10.90 13.86 7.27
N LEU A 279 -12.21 14.05 7.10
CA LEU A 279 -12.93 15.14 7.75
C LEU A 279 -12.97 14.98 9.28
N LEU A 280 -13.06 13.75 9.79
CA LEU A 280 -12.96 13.48 11.23
C LEU A 280 -11.56 13.88 11.77
N HIS A 281 -10.49 13.49 11.06
CA HIS A 281 -9.11 13.84 11.44
C HIS A 281 -8.84 15.35 11.41
N LEU A 282 -9.56 16.10 10.57
CA LEU A 282 -9.52 17.56 10.51
C LEU A 282 -10.48 18.23 11.52
N GLY A 283 -11.14 17.48 12.40
CA GLY A 283 -12.12 17.98 13.37
C GLY A 283 -13.43 18.49 12.76
N ARG A 284 -13.70 18.20 11.49
CA ARG A 284 -14.87 18.65 10.71
C ARG A 284 -16.06 17.70 10.84
N HIS A 285 -16.46 17.37 12.07
CA HIS A 285 -17.49 16.38 12.40
C HIS A 285 -18.82 16.56 11.64
N LYS A 286 -19.35 17.78 11.54
CA LYS A 286 -20.59 18.06 10.78
C LYS A 286 -20.45 17.75 9.29
N GLY A 287 -19.28 18.07 8.71
CA GLY A 287 -18.97 17.76 7.32
C GLY A 287 -18.83 16.26 7.09
N ALA A 288 -18.17 15.56 8.01
CA ALA A 288 -18.03 14.11 7.96
C ALA A 288 -19.39 13.40 7.98
N ALA A 289 -20.29 13.80 8.89
CA ALA A 289 -21.65 13.27 8.97
C ALA A 289 -22.46 13.54 7.68
N ALA A 290 -22.43 14.78 7.18
CA ALA A 290 -23.12 15.14 5.94
C ALA A 290 -22.61 14.35 4.72
N LEU A 291 -21.28 14.16 4.62
CA LEU A 291 -20.69 13.35 3.56
C LEU A 291 -21.10 11.88 3.68
N TYR A 292 -21.07 11.32 4.88
CA TYR A 292 -21.52 9.95 5.13
C TYR A 292 -22.99 9.74 4.74
N GLU A 293 -23.89 10.62 5.18
CA GLU A 293 -25.31 10.59 4.80
C GLU A 293 -25.50 10.69 3.28
N HIS A 294 -24.73 11.56 2.61
CA HIS A 294 -24.78 11.69 1.16
C HIS A 294 -24.37 10.40 0.45
N LEU A 295 -23.28 9.77 0.89
CA LEU A 295 -22.78 8.51 0.31
C LEU A 295 -23.71 7.33 0.60
N GLN A 296 -24.29 7.27 1.80
CA GLN A 296 -25.25 6.23 2.18
C GLN A 296 -26.46 6.21 1.24
N ARG A 297 -26.96 7.37 0.80
CA ARG A 297 -28.09 7.45 -0.16
C ARG A 297 -27.76 6.89 -1.55
N ARG A 298 -26.47 6.66 -1.86
CA ARG A 298 -26.01 6.08 -3.12
C ARG A 298 -25.89 4.55 -3.04
N TRP A 299 -26.24 3.95 -1.91
CA TRP A 299 -26.28 2.50 -1.69
C TRP A 299 -27.67 1.90 -2.02
N PRO A 300 -27.76 0.66 -2.57
CA PRO A 300 -26.65 -0.15 -3.07
C PRO A 300 -26.09 0.41 -4.38
N VAL A 301 -24.79 0.16 -4.61
CA VAL A 301 -24.09 0.58 -5.83
C VAL A 301 -24.74 -0.13 -7.04
N ARG A 302 -25.52 0.61 -7.84
CA ARG A 302 -26.24 0.03 -8.98
C ARG A 302 -25.28 -0.53 -10.02
N GLY A 303 -25.48 -1.81 -10.35
CA GLY A 303 -24.65 -2.53 -11.32
C GLY A 303 -23.31 -3.03 -10.78
N ALA A 304 -23.09 -2.98 -9.46
CA ALA A 304 -22.13 -3.85 -8.80
C ALA A 304 -22.73 -5.26 -8.71
N LYS A 305 -21.99 -6.29 -9.14
CA LYS A 305 -22.35 -7.70 -8.93
C LYS A 305 -21.44 -8.28 -7.86
#